data_AF-A0A246ADX7-F1
#
_entry.id   AF-A0A246ADX7-F1
#
_cell.length_a   1.000
_cell.length_b   1.000
_cell.length_c   1.000
_cell.angle_alpha   90.00
_cell.angle_beta   90.00
_cell.angle_gamma   90.00
#
_symmetry.space_group_name_H-M   'P 1'
#
loop_
_entity.id
_entity.type
_entity.pdbx_description
1 polymer ?
#
loop_
_entity_poly.entity_id
_entity_poly.type
_entity_poly.pdbx_seq_one_letter_code
_entity_poly.pdbx_strand_id
1 'polypeptide(L)' 'METLIIHPKDKEQLSALKAFVKALKIEFTTEKSPYKPDFVAKIKRSQEQMKEGKGVKIAVEDLWK' A
#
# COMPACT_ATOMS: atom_id res chain seq x y z
N MET A 1 19.49 -7.72 -14.73
CA MET A 1 19.43 -6.43 -13.99
C MET A 1 18.61 -6.68 -12.75
N GLU A 2 19.04 -6.14 -11.61
CA GLU A 2 18.39 -6.33 -10.31
C GLU A 2 17.67 -5.04 -9.89
N THR A 3 16.55 -5.16 -9.18
CA THR A 3 15.80 -4.00 -8.66
C THR A 3 16.18 -3.76 -7.21
N LEU A 4 16.76 -2.60 -6.93
CA LEU A 4 17.10 -2.19 -5.57
C LEU A 4 15.90 -1.44 -4.95
N ILE A 5 15.32 -1.99 -3.88
CA ILE A 5 14.24 -1.35 -3.11
C ILE A 5 14.81 -0.85 -1.80
N ILE A 6 14.69 0.46 -1.55
CA ILE A 6 15.28 1.12 -0.38
C ILE A 6 14.15 1.58 0.55
N HIS A 7 14.18 1.15 1.81
CA HIS A 7 13.20 1.48 2.83
C HIS A 7 13.79 2.47 3.85
N PRO A 8 13.73 3.79 3.61
CA PRO A 8 14.21 4.79 4.56
C PRO A 8 13.38 4.74 5.85
N LYS A 9 14.06 4.82 7.01
CA LYS A 9 13.42 4.75 8.34
C LYS A 9 12.87 6.10 8.80
N ASP A 10 13.43 7.20 8.28
CA ASP A 10 13.05 8.56 8.65
C ASP A 10 13.02 9.50 7.43
N LYS A 11 12.35 10.65 7.58
CA LYS A 11 12.23 11.73 6.58
C LYS A 11 13.60 12.27 6.13
N GLU A 12 14.57 12.38 7.03
CA GLU A 12 15.92 12.86 6.72
C GLU A 12 16.62 11.90 5.73
N GLN A 13 16.54 10.59 5.99
CA GLN A 13 17.08 9.56 5.09
C GLN A 13 16.41 9.60 3.72
N LEU A 14 15.08 9.76 3.68
CA LEU A 14 14.32 9.86 2.44
C LEU A 14 14.70 11.12 1.64
N SER A 15 14.98 12.23 2.31
CA SER A 15 15.44 13.48 1.67
C SER A 15 16.83 13.31 1.06
N ALA A 16 17.77 12.74 1.82
CA ALA A 16 19.13 12.47 1.35
C ALA A 16 19.11 11.54 0.12
N LEU A 17 18.38 10.43 0.18
CA LEU A 17 18.22 9.49 -0.93
C LEU A 17 17.68 10.16 -2.19
N LYS A 18 16.64 10.99 -2.07
CA LYS A 18 16.10 11.74 -3.22
C LYS A 18 17.15 12.67 -3.85
N ALA A 19 17.97 13.33 -3.03
CA ALA A 19 19.03 14.20 -3.52
C ALA A 19 20.11 13.42 -4.29
N PHE A 20 20.55 12.27 -3.75
CA PHE A 20 21.53 11.41 -4.42
C PHE A 20 21.00 10.85 -5.74
N VAL A 21 19.80 10.29 -5.75
CA VAL A 21 19.19 9.70 -6.95
C VAL A 21 18.99 10.77 -8.04
N LYS A 22 18.57 11.99 -7.65
CA LYS A 22 18.44 13.14 -8.56
C LYS A 22 19.79 13.59 -9.12
N ALA A 23 20.84 13.62 -8.30
CA ALA A 23 22.19 13.98 -8.74
C ALA A 23 22.76 12.96 -9.75
N LEU A 24 22.41 11.69 -9.58
CA LEU A 24 22.79 10.60 -10.49
C LEU A 24 21.92 10.54 -11.76
N LYS A 25 20.94 11.44 -11.91
CA LYS A 25 19.97 11.47 -13.04
C LYS A 25 19.21 10.14 -13.21
N ILE A 26 18.95 9.45 -12.11
CA ILE A 26 18.17 8.21 -12.09
C ILE A 26 16.69 8.56 -11.88
N GLU A 27 15.81 8.00 -12.71
CA GLU A 27 14.37 8.12 -12.50
C GLU A 27 13.92 7.29 -11.30
N PHE A 28 13.09 7.86 -10.44
CA PHE A 28 12.53 7.16 -9.28
C PHE A 28 11.05 7.45 -9.10
N THR A 29 10.35 6.47 -8.54
CA THR A 29 8.93 6.58 -8.20
C THR A 29 8.77 6.49 -6.69
N THR A 30 7.89 7.31 -6.13
CA THR A 30 7.53 7.24 -4.71
C THR A 30 6.09 6.75 -4.58
N GLU A 31 5.90 5.53 -4.09
CA GLU A 31 4.59 5.04 -3.70
C GLU A 31 4.37 5.33 -2.20
N LYS A 32 3.34 6.12 -1.90
CA LYS A 32 2.98 6.49 -0.51
C LYS A 32 2.23 5.38 0.23
N SER A 33 1.64 4.45 -0.50
CA SER A 33 0.83 3.37 0.05
C SER A 33 1.24 2.07 -0.64
N PRO A 34 1.52 0.99 0.11
CA PRO A 34 1.74 -0.32 -0.50
C PRO A 34 0.48 -0.85 -1.21
N TYR A 35 -0.68 -0.21 -0.98
CA TYR A 35 -1.94 -0.56 -1.59
C TYR A 35 -2.37 0.47 -2.62
N LYS A 36 -2.79 -0.03 -3.79
CA LYS A 36 -3.43 0.77 -4.85
C LYS A 36 -4.66 1.52 -4.30
N PRO A 37 -4.90 2.76 -4.74
CA PRO A 37 -6.02 3.57 -4.25
C PRO A 37 -7.38 2.90 -4.45
N ASP A 38 -7.60 2.22 -5.58
CA ASP A 38 -8.81 1.42 -5.84
C ASP A 38 -9.04 0.31 -4.81
N PHE A 39 -7.97 -0.34 -4.36
CA PHE A 39 -8.07 -1.36 -3.32
C PHE A 39 -8.52 -0.72 -2.00
N VAL A 40 -7.90 0.40 -1.61
CA VAL A 40 -8.29 1.15 -0.40
C VAL A 40 -9.74 1.62 -0.47
N ALA A 41 -10.20 2.09 -1.64
CA ALA A 41 -11.59 2.51 -1.85
C ALA A 41 -12.59 1.35 -1.66
N LYS A 42 -12.28 0.16 -2.21
CA LYS A 42 -13.10 -1.05 -2.02
C LYS A 42 -13.21 -1.45 -0.55
N ILE A 43 -12.10 -1.42 0.19
CA ILE A 43 -12.10 -1.75 1.62
C ILE A 43 -12.95 -0.76 2.42
N LYS A 44 -12.82 0.54 2.17
CA LYS A 44 -13.65 1.56 2.84
C LYS A 44 -15.14 1.34 2.57
N ARG A 45 -15.52 1.11 1.30
CA ARG A 45 -16.89 0.79 0.93
C ARG A 45 -17.41 -0.46 1.67
N SER A 46 -16.60 -1.51 1.74
CA SER A 46 -16.96 -2.75 2.46
C SER A 46 -17.18 -2.49 3.97
N GLN A 47 -16.35 -1.66 4.59
CA GLN A 47 -16.53 -1.26 6.00
C GLN A 47 -17.83 -0.49 6.21
N GLU A 48 -18.22 0.40 5.29
CA GLU A 48 -19.51 1.09 5.34
C GLU A 48 -20.67 0.11 5.19
N GLN A 49 -20.61 -0.79 4.22
CA GLN A 49 -21.63 -1.83 4.02
C GLN A 49 -21.80 -2.74 5.23
N MET A 50 -20.70 -3.08 5.93
CA MET A 50 -20.77 -3.82 7.19
C MET A 50 -21.47 -3.03 8.30
N LYS A 51 -21.20 -1.73 8.43
CA LYS A 51 -21.90 -0.84 9.38
C LYS A 51 -23.40 -0.74 9.07
N GLU A 52 -23.75 -0.74 7.79
CA GLU A 52 -25.14 -0.75 7.32
C GLU A 52 -25.82 -2.14 7.40
N GLY A 53 -25.13 -3.18 7.89
CA GLY A 53 -25.69 -4.53 8.03
C GLY A 53 -25.81 -5.31 6.72
N LYS A 54 -25.19 -4.86 5.63
CA LYS A 54 -25.20 -5.50 4.30
C LYS A 54 -24.12 -6.58 4.14
N GLY A 55 -23.41 -6.91 5.22
CA GLY A 55 -22.37 -7.96 5.23
C GLY A 55 -22.96 -9.35 5.47
N VAL A 56 -22.28 -10.38 4.97
CA VAL A 56 -22.61 -11.79 5.26
C VAL A 56 -21.59 -12.34 6.24
N LYS A 57 -22.07 -13.00 7.30
CA LYS A 57 -21.21 -13.74 8.24
C LYS A 57 -21.17 -15.20 7.82
N ILE A 58 -19.99 -15.71 7.53
CA ILE A 58 -19.76 -17.11 7.17
C ILE A 58 -18.99 -17.76 8.32
N ALA A 59 -19.46 -18.92 8.79
CA ALA A 59 -18.75 -19.70 9.81
C ALA A 59 -17.49 -20.33 9.18
N VAL A 60 -16.41 -20.46 9.95
CA VAL A 60 -15.15 -21.05 9.46
C VAL A 60 -15.36 -22.47 8.93
N GLU A 61 -16.30 -23.20 9.54
CA GLU A 61 -16.75 -24.53 9.18
C GLU A 61 -17.31 -24.62 7.75
N ASP A 62 -17.88 -23.53 7.23
CA ASP A 62 -18.49 -23.47 5.89
C ASP A 62 -17.50 -22.99 4.81
N LEU A 63 -16.30 -22.54 5.20
CA LEU A 63 -15.28 -22.04 4.26
C LEU A 63 -14.52 -23.16 3.53
N TRP A 64 -14.57 -24.40 4.02
CA TRP A 64 -13.72 -25.51 3.56
C TRP A 64 -14.54 -26.78 3.29
N LYS A 65 -15.39 -26.76 2.27
CA LYS A 65 -16.06 -27.96 1.74
C LYS A 65 -15.22 -28.68 0.70
#